data_AF-A0A1G2DAJ3-F1
#
_entry.id   AF-A0A1G2DAJ3-F1
#
_cell.length_a   1.000
_cell.length_b   1.000
_cell.length_c   1.000
_cell.angle_alpha   90.00
_cell.angle_beta   90.00
_cell.angle_gamma   90.00
#
_symmetry.space_group_name_H-M   'P 1'
#
loop_
_entity.id
_entity.type
_entity.pdbx_description
1 polymer ?
#
loop_
_entity_poly.entity_id
_entity_poly.type
_entity_poly.pdbx_seq_one_letter_code
_entity_poly.pdbx_strand_id
1 'polypeptide(L)'
;MSYEGRQQVWCENGHYDVFDAVDHVRDCMVCNALPALVNQVDDTNGSAEGYIEPVETVPAVYCECFSCGHRHEIVPAKYEIPKKA
;
A
#
# COMPACT_ATOMS: atom_id res chain seq x y z
N MET A 1 -0.85 10.93 25.83
CA MET A 1 -0.05 10.20 24.82
C MET A 1 -0.79 10.39 23.51
N SER A 2 -0.13 10.92 22.47
CA SER A 2 -0.67 10.95 21.10
C SER A 2 -0.46 9.58 20.46
N TYR A 3 -1.40 9.14 19.64
CA TYR A 3 -1.24 7.97 18.78
C TYR A 3 -0.50 8.40 17.52
N GLU A 4 0.59 7.72 17.20
CA GLU A 4 1.30 7.84 15.91
C GLU A 4 1.17 6.49 15.21
N GLY A 5 0.77 6.50 13.95
CA GLY A 5 0.53 5.25 13.23
C GLY A 5 0.25 5.48 11.77
N ARG A 6 0.05 4.37 11.07
CA ARG A 6 -0.28 4.34 9.65
C ARG A 6 -1.28 3.25 9.35
N GLN A 7 -1.97 3.39 8.25
CA GLN A 7 -2.88 2.37 7.72
C GLN A 7 -2.21 1.68 6.55
N GLN A 8 -2.14 0.36 6.60
CA GLN A 8 -1.78 -0.50 5.49
C GLN A 8 -3.07 -0.94 4.77
N VAL A 9 -3.21 -0.60 3.50
CA VAL A 9 -4.45 -0.81 2.75
C VAL A 9 -4.17 -1.68 1.52
N TRP A 10 -4.93 -2.75 1.36
CA TRP A 10 -4.97 -3.55 0.14
C TRP A 10 -6.32 -3.38 -0.53
N CYS A 11 -6.34 -3.13 -1.83
CA CYS A 11 -7.57 -3.16 -2.61
C CYS A 11 -7.89 -4.56 -3.12
N GLU A 12 -9.11 -4.76 -3.61
CA GLU A 12 -9.57 -6.06 -4.17
C GLU A 12 -8.70 -6.59 -5.32
N ASN A 13 -7.97 -5.72 -6.01
CA ASN A 13 -7.06 -6.08 -7.11
C ASN A 13 -5.61 -6.34 -6.66
N GLY A 14 -5.32 -6.24 -5.36
CA GLY A 14 -4.01 -6.49 -4.78
C GLY A 14 -3.04 -5.31 -4.81
N HIS A 15 -3.47 -4.08 -5.10
CA HIS A 15 -2.60 -2.91 -4.91
C HIS A 15 -2.50 -2.59 -3.41
N TYR A 16 -1.28 -2.28 -2.98
CA TYR A 16 -0.94 -1.97 -1.60
C TYR A 16 -0.59 -0.49 -1.47
N ASP A 17 -1.28 0.20 -0.57
CA ASP A 17 -1.09 1.61 -0.27
C ASP A 17 -0.88 1.81 1.24
N VAL A 18 -0.19 2.90 1.62
CA VAL A 18 0.02 3.30 3.01
C VAL A 18 -0.52 4.70 3.21
N PHE A 19 -1.34 4.89 4.24
CA PHE A 19 -1.92 6.18 4.62
C PHE A 19 -1.51 6.54 6.05
N ASP A 20 -1.56 7.82 6.40
CA ASP A 20 -1.40 8.23 7.80
C ASP A 20 -2.59 7.70 8.64
N ALA A 21 -2.37 7.43 9.92
CA ALA A 21 -3.42 7.03 10.85
C ALA A 21 -4.63 7.99 10.89
N VAL A 22 -4.42 9.29 10.64
CA VAL A 22 -5.49 10.30 10.65
C VAL A 22 -6.17 10.47 9.29
N ASP A 23 -5.63 9.87 8.24
CA ASP A 23 -6.20 9.96 6.89
C ASP A 23 -7.45 9.07 6.76
N HIS A 24 -8.34 9.48 5.87
CA HIS A 24 -9.48 8.67 5.48
C HIS A 24 -9.06 7.68 4.39
N VAL A 25 -9.21 6.39 4.68
CA VAL A 25 -9.09 5.35 3.64
C VAL A 25 -10.08 5.64 2.52
N ARG A 26 -9.57 5.66 1.30
CA ARG A 26 -10.33 5.86 0.07
C ARG A 26 -10.13 4.67 -0.87
N ASP A 27 -10.86 4.70 -1.98
CA ASP A 27 -10.67 3.74 -3.07
C ASP A 27 -9.21 3.75 -3.55
N CYS A 28 -8.77 2.62 -4.09
CA CYS A 28 -7.42 2.45 -4.59
C CYS A 28 -7.05 3.54 -5.60
N MET A 29 -5.93 4.23 -5.38
CA MET A 29 -5.51 5.34 -6.27
C MET A 29 -5.14 4.89 -7.68
N VAL A 30 -4.90 3.59 -7.84
CA VAL A 30 -4.45 2.98 -9.09
C VAL A 30 -5.63 2.50 -9.94
N CYS A 31 -6.63 1.86 -9.34
CA CYS A 31 -7.72 1.20 -10.08
C CYS A 31 -9.12 1.54 -9.58
N ASN A 32 -9.26 2.44 -8.60
CA ASN A 32 -10.53 2.84 -7.97
C ASN A 32 -11.35 1.66 -7.39
N ALA A 33 -10.71 0.52 -7.11
CA ALA A 33 -11.37 -0.59 -6.45
C ALA A 33 -11.50 -0.32 -4.94
N LEU A 34 -12.49 -0.94 -4.31
CA LEU A 34 -12.71 -0.83 -2.88
C LEU A 34 -11.54 -1.45 -2.08
N PRO A 35 -11.30 -0.97 -0.84
CA PRO A 35 -10.39 -1.63 0.09
C PRO A 35 -10.89 -3.04 0.44
N ALA A 36 -10.05 -4.04 0.22
CA ALA A 36 -10.28 -5.42 0.67
C ALA A 36 -9.74 -5.66 2.10
N LEU A 37 -8.64 -4.99 2.45
CA LEU A 37 -8.07 -5.02 3.79
C LEU A 37 -7.59 -3.62 4.19
N VAL A 38 -7.90 -3.23 5.42
CA VAL A 38 -7.32 -2.06 6.09
C VAL A 38 -6.76 -2.56 7.41
N ASN A 39 -5.45 -2.42 7.59
CA ASN A 39 -4.73 -2.79 8.80
C ASN A 39 -4.15 -1.53 9.45
N GLN A 40 -4.32 -1.40 10.76
CA GLN A 40 -3.77 -0.29 11.53
C GLN A 40 -2.42 -0.72 12.10
N VAL A 41 -1.40 0.11 11.91
CA VAL A 41 -0.06 -0.10 12.46
C VAL A 41 0.18 1.01 13.48
N ASP A 42 0.45 0.60 14.72
CA ASP A 42 0.86 1.51 15.78
C ASP A 42 2.37 1.75 15.65
N ASP A 43 2.74 2.97 15.29
CA ASP A 43 4.13 3.42 15.18
C ASP A 43 4.56 4.24 16.41
N THR A 44 3.77 4.23 17.50
CA THR A 44 4.07 5.00 18.71
C THR A 44 5.42 4.58 19.29
N ASN A 45 6.37 5.52 19.33
CA ASN A 45 7.78 5.28 19.68
C ASN A 45 8.53 4.33 18.74
N GLY A 46 8.08 4.19 17.48
CA GLY A 46 8.73 3.36 16.47
C GLY A 46 8.54 1.85 16.67
N SER A 47 7.46 1.43 17.32
CA SER A 47 7.16 0.02 17.59
C SER A 47 6.78 -0.78 16.33
N ALA A 48 6.14 -0.13 15.34
CA ALA A 48 5.58 -0.78 14.15
C ALA A 48 4.69 -1.99 14.49
N GLU A 49 3.94 -1.89 15.59
CA GLU A 49 3.10 -2.97 16.09
C GLU A 49 1.94 -3.22 15.12
N GLY A 50 1.69 -4.49 14.80
CA GLY A 50 0.67 -4.89 13.84
C GLY A 50 1.08 -4.74 12.37
N TYR A 51 2.32 -4.34 12.08
CA TYR A 51 2.82 -4.28 10.70
C TYR A 51 2.80 -5.65 10.01
N ILE A 52 2.23 -5.69 8.81
CA ILE A 52 2.20 -6.87 7.95
C ILE A 52 3.15 -6.62 6.76
N GLU A 53 4.17 -7.46 6.60
CA GLU A 53 5.07 -7.35 5.45
C GLU A 53 4.32 -7.70 4.15
N PRO A 54 4.25 -6.78 3.16
CA PRO A 54 3.53 -7.04 1.92
C PRO A 54 4.29 -8.05 1.05
N VAL A 55 3.61 -9.12 0.64
CA VAL A 55 4.19 -10.16 -0.22
C VAL A 55 3.85 -9.85 -1.67
N GLU A 56 4.85 -9.44 -2.46
CA GLU A 56 4.68 -9.18 -3.88
C GLU A 56 4.38 -10.48 -4.65
N THR A 57 3.34 -10.45 -5.49
CA THR A 57 2.90 -11.57 -6.35
C THR A 57 3.10 -11.28 -7.83
N VAL A 58 2.97 -10.01 -8.23
CA VAL A 58 3.25 -9.54 -9.59
C VAL A 58 4.13 -8.29 -9.48
N PRO A 59 5.34 -8.29 -10.04
CA PRO A 59 6.22 -7.13 -9.99
C PRO A 59 5.68 -5.97 -10.83
N ALA A 60 6.01 -4.75 -10.42
CA ALA A 60 5.74 -3.56 -11.23
C ALA A 60 6.52 -3.60 -12.56
N VAL A 61 5.90 -3.11 -13.62
CA VAL A 61 6.52 -2.98 -14.94
C VAL A 61 6.89 -1.53 -15.18
N TYR A 62 8.11 -1.31 -15.65
CA TYR A 62 8.65 0.01 -15.93
C TYR A 62 8.99 0.16 -17.42
N CYS A 63 8.81 1.36 -17.95
CA CYS A 63 9.39 1.76 -19.24
C CYS A 63 10.47 2.82 -19.04
N GLU A 64 11.47 2.84 -19.91
CA GLU A 64 12.43 3.94 -19.98
C GLU A 64 11.89 5.01 -20.93
N CYS A 65 11.69 6.21 -20.42
CA CYS A 65 11.26 7.33 -21.23
C CYS A 65 12.46 7.92 -21.97
N PHE A 66 12.47 7.77 -23.29
CA PHE A 66 13.55 8.29 -24.14
C PHE A 66 13.70 9.82 -24.09
N SER A 67 12.64 10.55 -23.72
CA SER A 67 12.65 12.01 -23.68
C SER A 67 13.23 12.60 -22.39
N CYS A 68 13.01 11.96 -21.23
CA CYS A 68 13.53 12.45 -19.95
C CYS A 68 14.63 11.56 -19.34
N GLY A 69 14.90 10.38 -19.93
CA GLY A 69 15.87 9.42 -19.43
C GLY A 69 15.45 8.74 -18.12
N HIS A 70 14.24 8.96 -17.63
CA HIS A 70 13.74 8.37 -16.38
C HIS A 70 12.93 7.10 -16.63
N ARG A 71 12.91 6.22 -15.63
CA ARG A 71 12.03 5.05 -15.60
C ARG A 71 10.66 5.45 -15.09
N HIS A 72 9.63 5.16 -15.85
CA HIS A 72 8.24 5.37 -15.46
C HIS A 72 7.58 4.03 -15.17
N GLU A 73 6.85 3.95 -14.07
CA GLU A 73 5.97 2.82 -13.83
C GLU A 73 4.82 2.86 -14.82
N ILE A 74 4.58 1.75 -15.53
CA ILE A 74 3.48 1.60 -16.49
C ILE A 74 2.47 0.55 -16.04
N VAL A 75 2.88 -0.37 -15.18
CA VAL A 75 1.99 -1.32 -14.51
C VAL A 75 2.43 -1.40 -13.05
N PRO A 76 1.52 -1.15 -12.09
CA PRO A 76 1.81 -1.23 -10.65
C PRO A 76 2.05 -2.68 -10.21
N ALA A 77 2.80 -2.86 -9.12
CA ALA A 77 2.94 -4.15 -8.49
C ALA A 77 1.62 -4.64 -7.86
N LYS A 78 1.47 -5.95 -7.71
CA LYS A 78 0.37 -6.56 -6.97
C LYS A 78 0.90 -7.42 -5.84
N TYR A 79 0.20 -7.39 -4.73
CA TYR A 79 0.55 -8.04 -3.48
C TYR A 79 -0.54 -9.05 -3.08
N GLU A 80 -0.12 -10.10 -2.38
CA GLU A 80 -1.06 -11.01 -1.72
C GLU A 80 -1.84 -10.22 -0.66
N ILE A 81 -3.17 -10.32 -0.69
CA ILE A 81 -4.03 -9.74 0.34
C ILE A 81 -3.94 -10.65 1.57
N PRO A 82 -3.42 -10.16 2.72
CA PRO A 82 -3.33 -10.96 3.92
C PRO A 82 -4.69 -11.49 4.35
N LYS A 83 -4.74 -12.77 4.73
CA LYS A 83 -5.94 -13.33 5.37
C LYS A 83 -5.98 -12.80 6.80
N LYS A 84 -7.10 -12.16 7.18
CA LYS A 84 -7.34 -11.83 8.60
C LYS A 84 -7.25 -13.14 9.40
N ALA A 85 -6.37 -13.15 10.40
CA ALA A 85 -6.30 -14.22 11.39
C ALA A 85 -7.50 -14.17 12.34
#